data_AF-A0A929BRP0-F1
#
_entry.id   AF-A0A929BRP0-F1
#
_cell.length_a   1.000
_cell.length_b   1.000
_cell.length_c   1.000
_cell.angle_alpha   90.00
_cell.angle_beta   90.00
_cell.angle_gamma   90.00
#
_symmetry.space_group_name_H-M   'P 1'
#
loop_
_entity.id
_entity.type
_entity.pdbx_description
1 polymer ?
#
loop_
_entity_poly.entity_id
_entity_poly.type
_entity_poly.pdbx_seq_one_letter_code
_entity_poly.pdbx_strand_id
1 'polypeptide(L)'
;MKVLASTGREDVAMVYIIDLGENRLIECVESVQPPIPREEKWVLLVSTMFGCPIGCLMCDAGGHYQGKPTKEQILSQIDFLVRKRYPDGNIPAKQFKIQFARMGEPSLNPDVLDVLDELPGLYNAPGLMPSLSTVAPKGSGDFLERLLEIKYDRYSGGHFQFQFSIHTTDETLR
;
A
#
# COMPACT_ATOMS: atom_id res chain seq x y z
N MET A 1 -8.99 0.14 -15.53
CA MET A 1 -8.52 1.21 -14.63
C MET A 1 -8.57 2.54 -15.36
N LYS A 2 -9.05 3.61 -14.73
CA LYS A 2 -9.06 4.98 -15.25
C LYS A 2 -8.70 5.98 -14.15
N VAL A 3 -7.73 6.85 -14.41
CA VAL A 3 -7.45 7.99 -13.51
C VAL A 3 -8.53 9.05 -13.72
N LEU A 4 -9.23 9.43 -12.66
CA LEU A 4 -10.32 10.41 -12.72
C LEU A 4 -9.86 11.81 -12.34
N ALA A 5 -8.96 11.90 -11.36
CA ALA A 5 -8.43 13.16 -10.88
C ALA A 5 -7.04 12.95 -10.26
N SER A 6 -6.28 14.05 -10.17
CA SER A 6 -5.03 14.10 -9.44
C SER A 6 -4.87 15.45 -8.78
N THR A 7 -4.27 15.48 -7.59
CA THR A 7 -3.96 16.72 -6.87
C THR A 7 -2.68 16.54 -6.05
N GLY A 8 -2.00 17.64 -5.73
CA GLY A 8 -0.82 17.63 -4.88
C GLY A 8 0.33 18.46 -5.43
N ARG A 9 1.53 18.15 -4.94
CA ARG A 9 2.79 18.78 -5.34
C ARG A 9 3.80 17.71 -5.69
N GLU A 10 4.39 17.83 -6.87
CA GLU A 10 5.38 16.91 -7.43
C GLU A 10 6.64 16.72 -6.56
N ASP A 11 6.98 17.74 -5.76
CA ASP A 11 8.12 17.75 -4.84
C ASP A 11 7.78 17.26 -3.43
N VAL A 12 6.51 16.93 -3.14
CA VAL A 12 6.07 16.45 -1.82
C VAL A 12 5.25 15.17 -1.96
N ALA A 13 4.06 15.27 -2.54
CA ALA A 13 3.14 14.15 -2.72
C ALA A 13 2.12 14.44 -3.81
N MET A 14 1.81 13.43 -4.61
CA MET A 14 0.73 13.45 -5.59
C MET A 14 -0.28 12.36 -5.23
N VAL A 15 -1.55 12.75 -5.11
CA VAL A 15 -2.69 11.86 -4.87
C VAL A 15 -3.44 11.68 -6.18
N TYR A 16 -3.86 10.45 -6.45
CA TYR A 16 -4.63 10.09 -7.63
C TYR A 16 -5.91 9.39 -7.22
N ILE A 17 -7.03 9.81 -7.80
CA ILE A 17 -8.32 9.11 -7.68
C ILE A 17 -8.44 8.22 -8.91
N ILE A 18 -8.58 6.92 -8.67
CA ILE A 18 -8.60 5.89 -9.71
C ILE A 18 -9.90 5.11 -9.61
N ASP A 19 -10.56 4.94 -10.75
CA ASP A 19 -11.65 3.97 -10.93
C ASP A 19 -11.06 2.64 -11.39
N LEU A 20 -11.20 1.61 -10.55
CA LEU A 20 -10.76 0.25 -10.83
C LEU A 20 -11.82 -0.57 -11.59
N GLY A 21 -12.93 0.06 -11.98
CA GLY A 21 -14.04 -0.52 -12.73
C GLY A 21 -15.35 -0.42 -11.94
N GLU A 22 -16.47 -0.25 -12.65
CA GLU A 22 -17.82 -0.21 -12.06
C GLU A 22 -17.98 0.89 -10.99
N ASN A 23 -17.36 2.07 -11.20
CA ASN A 23 -17.32 3.18 -10.24
C ASN A 23 -16.72 2.81 -8.87
N ARG A 24 -15.87 1.77 -8.81
CA ARG A 24 -15.16 1.41 -7.59
C ARG A 24 -13.90 2.26 -7.46
N LEU A 25 -14.03 3.37 -6.74
CA LEU A 25 -13.01 4.39 -6.58
C LEU A 25 -12.05 4.06 -5.44
N ILE A 26 -10.75 4.28 -5.68
CA ILE A 26 -9.72 4.30 -4.65
C ILE A 26 -8.83 5.52 -4.81
N GLU A 27 -8.05 5.79 -3.77
CA GLU A 27 -6.90 6.67 -3.82
C GLU A 27 -5.61 5.86 -3.86
N CYS A 28 -4.63 6.32 -4.62
CA CYS A 28 -3.24 5.92 -4.46
C CYS A 28 -2.35 7.16 -4.51
N VAL A 29 -1.20 7.09 -3.85
CA VAL A 29 -0.34 8.25 -3.61
C VAL A 29 1.10 7.88 -3.92
N GLU A 30 1.84 8.80 -4.53
CA GLU A 30 3.30 8.79 -4.48
C GLU A 30 3.78 9.98 -3.65
N SER A 31 4.83 9.79 -2.87
CA SER A 31 5.43 10.85 -2.06
C SER A 31 6.94 10.76 -1.99
N VAL A 32 7.52 11.93 -1.76
CA VAL A 32 8.94 12.18 -1.52
C VAL A 32 9.05 12.86 -0.16
N GLN A 33 10.19 12.72 0.53
CA GLN A 33 10.41 13.33 1.83
C GLN A 33 11.47 14.45 1.71
N PRO A 34 11.12 15.68 1.30
CA PRO A 34 12.09 16.77 1.26
C PRO A 34 12.83 16.95 2.60
N PRO A 35 14.15 17.23 2.56
CA PRO A 35 14.98 17.47 1.38
C PRO A 35 15.54 16.21 0.70
N ILE A 36 15.14 15.01 1.13
CA ILE A 36 15.60 13.74 0.56
C ILE A 36 15.00 13.58 -0.85
N PRO A 37 15.83 13.44 -1.90
CA PRO A 37 15.34 13.29 -3.27
C PRO A 37 14.75 11.89 -3.51
N ARG A 38 13.96 11.76 -4.59
CA ARG A 38 13.23 10.52 -4.93
C ARG A 38 14.16 9.31 -5.12
N GLU A 39 15.34 9.55 -5.68
CA GLU A 39 16.38 8.55 -5.94
C GLU A 39 16.99 8.00 -4.63
N GLU A 40 16.87 8.72 -3.52
CA GLU A 40 17.25 8.22 -2.20
C GLU A 40 16.06 7.54 -1.51
N LYS A 41 14.87 8.15 -1.57
CA LYS A 41 13.65 7.62 -0.95
C LYS A 41 12.40 7.99 -1.74
N TRP A 42 11.65 6.97 -2.13
CA TRP A 42 10.37 7.12 -2.79
C TRP A 42 9.34 6.22 -2.14
N VAL A 43 8.16 6.77 -1.83
CA VAL A 43 7.10 6.05 -1.11
C VAL A 43 5.83 6.03 -1.95
N LEU A 44 5.29 4.84 -2.17
CA LEU A 44 3.95 4.65 -2.71
C LEU A 44 3.01 4.28 -1.56
N LEU A 45 1.79 4.81 -1.58
CA LEU A 45 0.71 4.36 -0.70
C LEU A 45 -0.41 3.83 -1.59
N VAL A 46 -0.76 2.56 -1.38
CA VAL A 46 -1.80 1.87 -2.15
C VAL A 46 -2.96 1.45 -1.27
N SER A 47 -4.12 1.34 -1.91
CA SER A 47 -5.39 0.96 -1.27
C SER A 47 -5.62 -0.53 -1.40
N THR A 48 -6.05 -1.15 -0.31
CA THR A 48 -6.30 -2.59 -0.19
C THR A 48 -7.77 -2.93 -0.04
N MET A 49 -8.65 -1.92 0.00
CA MET A 49 -10.11 -2.04 0.00
C MET A 49 -10.77 -0.82 -0.65
N PHE A 50 -12.02 -0.98 -1.06
CA PHE A 50 -12.91 0.13 -1.40
C PHE A 50 -13.58 0.61 -0.10
N GLY A 51 -13.08 1.68 0.51
CA GLY A 51 -13.41 2.08 1.88
C GLY A 51 -12.75 1.17 2.93
N CYS A 52 -13.22 1.17 4.17
CA CYS A 52 -12.69 0.30 5.23
C CYS A 52 -13.77 -0.09 6.25
N PRO A 53 -13.95 -1.39 6.57
CA PRO A 53 -14.97 -1.83 7.51
C PRO A 53 -14.59 -1.63 8.99
N ILE A 54 -13.34 -1.27 9.29
CA ILE A 54 -12.86 -1.10 10.67
C ILE A 54 -13.50 0.12 11.34
N GLY A 55 -13.66 1.22 10.61
CA GLY A 55 -14.32 2.43 11.14
C GLY A 55 -13.53 3.18 12.23
N CYS A 56 -12.20 3.22 12.15
CA CYS A 56 -11.38 4.04 13.06
C CYS A 56 -11.82 5.52 12.99
N LEU A 57 -12.10 6.14 14.14
CA LEU A 57 -12.73 7.47 14.24
C LEU A 57 -11.92 8.61 13.59
N MET A 58 -10.60 8.46 13.51
CA MET A 58 -9.68 9.42 12.91
C MET A 58 -9.35 9.13 11.45
N CYS A 59 -9.97 8.11 10.84
CA CYS A 59 -9.63 7.64 9.51
C CYS A 59 -10.71 8.05 8.49
N ASP A 60 -10.30 8.82 7.47
CA ASP A 60 -11.19 9.25 6.39
C ASP A 60 -11.67 8.09 5.49
N ALA A 61 -10.95 6.96 5.49
CA ALA A 61 -11.38 5.75 4.79
C ALA A 61 -12.38 4.91 5.60
N GLY A 62 -12.66 5.31 6.85
CA GLY A 62 -13.64 4.67 7.73
C GLY A 62 -15.07 4.91 7.26
N GLY A 63 -15.89 3.86 7.26
CA GLY A 63 -17.25 3.92 6.74
C GLY A 63 -17.30 3.68 5.22
N HIS A 64 -18.44 3.19 4.72
CA HIS A 64 -18.64 2.93 3.29
C HIS A 64 -17.74 1.86 2.65
N TYR A 65 -17.56 0.71 3.32
CA TYR A 65 -16.91 -0.46 2.72
C TYR A 65 -17.73 -1.04 1.55
N GLN A 66 -17.08 -1.22 0.39
CA GLN A 66 -17.67 -1.71 -0.85
C GLN A 66 -16.95 -2.95 -1.42
N GLY A 67 -16.14 -3.62 -0.60
CA GLY A 67 -15.42 -4.83 -1.00
C GLY A 67 -13.91 -4.62 -1.13
N LYS A 68 -13.26 -5.61 -1.75
CA LYS A 68 -11.81 -5.71 -1.86
C LYS A 68 -11.40 -5.61 -3.32
N PRO A 69 -10.39 -4.79 -3.66
CA PRO A 69 -9.72 -4.88 -4.94
C PRO A 69 -9.00 -6.23 -5.04
N THR A 70 -9.00 -6.80 -6.24
CA THR A 70 -8.24 -8.03 -6.52
C THR A 70 -6.73 -7.75 -6.53
N LYS A 71 -5.93 -8.82 -6.52
CA LYS A 71 -4.48 -8.76 -6.75
C LYS A 71 -4.11 -7.86 -7.94
N GLU A 72 -4.73 -8.08 -9.10
CA GLU A 72 -4.46 -7.32 -10.33
C GLU A 72 -4.83 -5.85 -10.18
N GLN A 73 -5.91 -5.56 -9.45
CA GLN A 73 -6.33 -4.18 -9.19
C GLN A 73 -5.35 -3.47 -8.24
N ILE A 74 -4.82 -4.16 -7.23
CA ILE A 74 -3.77 -3.61 -6.36
C ILE A 74 -2.47 -3.39 -7.16
N LEU A 75 -2.05 -4.38 -7.96
CA LEU A 75 -0.89 -4.26 -8.83
C LEU A 75 -1.03 -3.11 -9.83
N SER A 76 -2.22 -2.87 -10.37
CA SER A 76 -2.45 -1.76 -11.31
C SER A 76 -2.23 -0.38 -10.69
N GLN A 77 -2.45 -0.22 -9.38
CA GLN A 77 -2.14 1.01 -8.65
C GLN A 77 -0.62 1.22 -8.58
N ILE A 78 0.11 0.16 -8.24
CA ILE A 78 1.57 0.16 -8.15
C ILE A 78 2.17 0.44 -9.53
N ASP A 79 1.75 -0.31 -10.56
CA ASP A 79 2.26 -0.16 -11.92
C ASP A 79 1.96 1.22 -12.49
N PHE A 80 0.77 1.78 -12.25
CA PHE A 80 0.46 3.15 -12.64
C PHE A 80 1.46 4.17 -12.05
N LEU A 81 1.71 4.11 -10.73
CA LEU A 81 2.62 5.03 -10.06
C LEU A 81 4.07 4.81 -10.51
N VAL A 82 4.49 3.55 -10.65
CA VAL A 82 5.83 3.16 -11.16
C VAL A 82 6.05 3.65 -12.57
N ARG A 83 5.22 3.22 -13.53
CA ARG A 83 5.39 3.49 -14.96
C ARG A 83 5.25 4.96 -15.31
N LYS A 84 4.50 5.73 -14.52
CA LYS A 84 4.44 7.20 -14.69
C LYS A 84 5.81 7.85 -14.51
N ARG A 85 6.67 7.32 -13.64
CA ARG A 85 8.01 7.86 -13.33
C ARG A 85 9.14 7.12 -14.03
N TYR A 86 9.03 5.80 -14.07
CA TYR A 86 10.03 4.88 -14.57
C TYR A 86 9.35 3.93 -15.57
N PRO A 87 9.07 4.39 -16.81
CA PRO A 87 8.33 3.61 -17.81
C PRO A 87 8.99 2.27 -18.16
N ASP A 88 10.31 2.20 -18.05
CA ASP A 88 11.13 1.00 -18.29
C ASP A 88 11.13 0.01 -17.11
N GLY A 89 10.56 0.38 -15.96
CA GLY A 89 10.52 -0.44 -14.76
C GLY A 89 11.83 -0.48 -13.97
N ASN A 90 12.78 0.40 -14.28
CA ASN A 90 14.02 0.57 -13.53
C ASN A 90 13.83 1.67 -12.46
N ILE A 91 13.76 1.27 -11.19
CA ILE A 91 13.51 2.18 -10.07
C ILE A 91 14.83 2.41 -9.33
N PRO A 92 15.51 3.56 -9.51
CA PRO A 92 16.82 3.81 -8.91
C PRO A 92 16.75 4.14 -7.42
N ALA A 93 15.54 4.31 -6.86
CA ALA A 93 15.34 4.69 -5.48
C ALA A 93 15.98 3.67 -4.52
N LYS A 94 16.95 4.12 -3.71
CA LYS A 94 17.63 3.24 -2.73
C LYS A 94 16.67 2.74 -1.65
N GLN A 95 15.67 3.54 -1.30
CA GLN A 95 14.53 3.14 -0.49
C GLN A 95 13.24 3.34 -1.27
N PHE A 96 12.82 2.29 -1.98
CA PHE A 96 11.54 2.24 -2.68
C PHE A 96 10.49 1.55 -1.81
N LYS A 97 9.72 2.35 -1.06
CA LYS A 97 8.77 1.82 -0.08
C LYS A 97 7.37 1.76 -0.65
N ILE A 98 6.71 0.60 -0.59
CA ILE A 98 5.30 0.45 -0.97
C ILE A 98 4.49 0.19 0.29
N GLN A 99 3.64 1.14 0.68
CA GLN A 99 2.83 1.07 1.89
C GLN A 99 1.39 0.64 1.55
N PHE A 100 0.96 -0.47 2.13
CA PHE A 100 -0.41 -0.97 2.06
C PHE A 100 -1.24 -0.31 3.18
N ALA A 101 -1.42 1.01 3.07
CA ALA A 101 -1.92 1.85 4.16
C ALA A 101 -2.71 3.11 3.70
N ARG A 102 -3.23 3.13 2.46
CA ARG A 102 -4.05 4.27 1.99
C ARG A 102 -5.51 4.12 2.39
N MET A 103 -6.26 3.22 1.73
CA MET A 103 -7.62 2.86 2.09
C MET A 103 -7.70 1.36 2.37
N GLY A 104 -8.34 0.98 3.48
CA GLY A 104 -8.59 -0.42 3.84
C GLY A 104 -7.68 -0.97 4.94
N GLU A 105 -8.03 -2.18 5.39
CA GLU A 105 -7.24 -2.97 6.34
C GLU A 105 -6.61 -4.15 5.59
N PRO A 106 -5.30 -4.12 5.29
CA PRO A 106 -4.65 -5.11 4.44
C PRO A 106 -4.79 -6.54 4.96
N SER A 107 -4.79 -6.76 6.27
CA SER A 107 -4.88 -8.11 6.86
C SER A 107 -6.23 -8.80 6.70
N LEU A 108 -7.23 -8.09 6.18
CA LEU A 108 -8.52 -8.64 5.81
C LEU A 108 -8.64 -8.84 4.28
N ASN A 109 -7.61 -8.56 3.48
CA ASN A 109 -7.59 -8.82 2.05
C ASN A 109 -6.46 -9.80 1.67
N PRO A 110 -6.74 -11.11 1.55
CA PRO A 110 -5.74 -12.12 1.21
C PRO A 110 -4.95 -11.83 -0.07
N ASP A 111 -5.55 -11.18 -1.07
CA ASP A 111 -4.88 -10.82 -2.32
C ASP A 111 -3.65 -9.92 -2.10
N VAL A 112 -3.57 -9.21 -0.97
CA VAL A 112 -2.35 -8.47 -0.58
C VAL A 112 -1.15 -9.40 -0.43
N LEU A 113 -1.35 -10.64 0.03
CA LEU A 113 -0.28 -11.64 0.15
C LEU A 113 0.23 -12.04 -1.23
N ASP A 114 -0.67 -12.26 -2.20
CA ASP A 114 -0.26 -12.61 -3.56
C ASP A 114 0.48 -11.46 -4.24
N VAL A 115 0.06 -10.21 -3.99
CA VAL A 115 0.80 -9.02 -4.44
C VAL A 115 2.22 -9.01 -3.87
N LEU A 116 2.36 -9.24 -2.55
CA LEU A 116 3.66 -9.29 -1.89
C LEU A 116 4.53 -10.45 -2.40
N ASP A 117 3.95 -11.59 -2.75
CA ASP A 117 4.73 -12.71 -3.30
C ASP A 117 5.25 -12.43 -4.72
N GLU A 118 4.49 -11.68 -5.53
CA GLU A 118 4.80 -11.38 -6.94
C GLU A 118 5.70 -10.14 -7.11
N LEU A 119 5.58 -9.14 -6.22
CA LEU A 119 6.23 -7.83 -6.32
C LEU A 119 7.74 -7.83 -6.63
N PRO A 120 8.59 -8.68 -6.01
CA PRO A 120 10.03 -8.70 -6.28
C PRO A 120 10.39 -9.02 -7.73
N GLY A 121 9.49 -9.69 -8.47
CA GLY A 121 9.71 -10.09 -9.87
C GLY A 121 9.20 -9.08 -10.90
N LEU A 122 8.48 -8.04 -10.49
CA LEU A 122 7.78 -7.13 -11.42
C LEU A 122 8.63 -5.96 -11.92
N TYR A 123 9.62 -5.53 -11.13
CA TYR A 123 10.42 -4.35 -11.42
C TYR A 123 11.88 -4.56 -11.06
N ASN A 124 12.78 -3.84 -11.73
CA ASN A 124 14.16 -3.72 -11.28
C ASN A 124 14.23 -2.63 -10.20
N ALA A 125 14.02 -3.05 -8.95
CA ALA A 125 13.93 -2.15 -7.80
C ALA A 125 14.79 -2.67 -6.63
N PRO A 126 16.11 -2.46 -6.64
CA PRO A 126 16.99 -2.96 -5.57
C PRO A 126 16.66 -2.38 -4.19
N GLY A 127 16.02 -1.21 -4.14
CA GLY A 127 15.55 -0.58 -2.90
C GLY A 127 14.15 -1.00 -2.45
N LEU A 128 13.52 -1.99 -3.08
CA LEU A 128 12.15 -2.42 -2.77
C LEU A 128 12.01 -2.79 -1.28
N MET A 129 11.04 -2.16 -0.61
CA MET A 129 10.73 -2.40 0.78
C MET A 129 9.22 -2.26 1.01
N PRO A 130 8.44 -3.34 0.90
CA PRO A 130 7.02 -3.28 1.24
C PRO A 130 6.83 -2.94 2.71
N SER A 131 5.71 -2.29 3.00
CA SER A 131 5.29 -2.02 4.36
C SER A 131 3.81 -2.23 4.55
N LEU A 132 3.49 -3.05 5.55
CA LEU A 132 2.12 -3.41 5.89
C LEU A 132 1.79 -2.83 7.27
N SER A 133 0.67 -2.10 7.35
CA SER A 133 0.14 -1.54 8.59
C SER A 133 -1.23 -2.15 8.86
N THR A 134 -1.45 -2.66 10.07
CA THR A 134 -2.69 -3.35 10.43
C THR A 134 -3.18 -2.98 11.83
N VAL A 135 -4.51 -2.92 12.01
CA VAL A 135 -5.14 -2.87 13.35
C VAL A 135 -5.22 -4.24 14.03
N ALA A 136 -4.77 -5.31 13.36
CA ALA A 136 -4.87 -6.70 13.79
C ALA A 136 -6.30 -7.12 14.15
N PRO A 137 -7.26 -7.01 13.20
CA PRO A 137 -8.63 -7.39 13.44
C PRO A 137 -8.75 -8.88 13.78
N LYS A 138 -9.76 -9.23 14.60
CA LYS A 138 -10.02 -10.63 14.94
C LYS A 138 -10.22 -11.46 13.66
N GLY A 139 -9.50 -12.57 13.57
CA GLY A 139 -9.55 -13.47 12.41
C GLY A 139 -8.42 -13.24 11.39
N SER A 140 -7.52 -12.29 11.60
CA SER A 140 -6.35 -12.09 10.73
C SER A 140 -5.16 -13.02 11.02
N GLY A 141 -5.34 -14.09 11.81
CA GLY A 141 -4.25 -14.99 12.23
C GLY A 141 -3.56 -15.65 11.05
N ASP A 142 -4.33 -16.39 10.25
CA ASP A 142 -3.84 -17.10 9.05
C ASP A 142 -3.16 -16.14 8.05
N PHE A 143 -3.69 -14.92 7.92
CA PHE A 143 -3.07 -13.88 7.09
C PHE A 143 -1.67 -13.53 7.60
N LEU A 144 -1.51 -13.32 8.91
CA LEU A 144 -0.23 -12.94 9.51
C LEU A 144 0.79 -14.09 9.49
N GLU A 145 0.34 -15.33 9.63
CA GLU A 145 1.19 -16.52 9.47
C GLU A 145 1.71 -16.60 8.03
N ARG A 146 0.83 -16.47 7.03
CA ARG A 146 1.24 -16.48 5.63
C ARG A 146 2.13 -15.29 5.26
N LEU A 147 1.86 -14.11 5.85
CA LEU A 147 2.72 -12.94 5.68
C LEU A 147 4.13 -13.18 6.20
N LEU A 148 4.26 -13.89 7.32
CA LEU A 148 5.54 -14.21 7.91
C LEU A 148 6.38 -15.09 6.97
N GLU A 149 5.76 -16.10 6.36
CA GLU A 149 6.40 -16.95 5.33
C GLU A 149 6.91 -16.11 4.15
N ILE A 150 6.04 -15.29 3.55
CA ILE A 150 6.39 -14.43 2.41
C ILE A 150 7.53 -13.48 2.77
N LYS A 151 7.48 -12.88 3.97
CA LYS A 151 8.55 -12.00 4.46
C LYS A 151 9.90 -12.74 4.49
N TYR A 152 9.95 -13.97 5.00
CA TYR A 152 11.20 -14.72 5.07
C TYR A 152 11.70 -15.17 3.70
N ASP A 153 10.79 -15.61 2.83
CA ASP A 153 11.14 -16.16 1.51
C ASP A 153 11.51 -15.07 0.50
N ARG A 154 10.82 -13.92 0.54
CA ARG A 154 10.90 -12.86 -0.48
C ARG A 154 11.60 -11.59 -0.03
N TYR A 155 11.57 -11.28 1.28
CA TYR A 155 11.97 -9.98 1.83
C TYR A 155 12.91 -10.10 3.04
N SER A 156 13.81 -11.09 2.98
CA SER A 156 14.83 -11.31 4.01
C SER A 156 15.82 -10.13 4.11
N GLY A 157 16.70 -10.12 5.12
CA GLY A 157 17.75 -9.09 5.23
C GLY A 157 17.27 -7.68 5.64
N GLY A 158 16.03 -7.54 6.12
CA GLY A 158 15.48 -6.27 6.58
C GLY A 158 14.68 -5.48 5.53
N HIS A 159 14.37 -6.09 4.39
CA HIS A 159 13.63 -5.48 3.28
C HIS A 159 12.10 -5.49 3.45
N PHE A 160 11.59 -5.56 4.68
CA PHE A 160 10.16 -5.55 4.98
C PHE A 160 9.86 -4.77 6.26
N GLN A 161 8.86 -3.89 6.22
CA GLN A 161 8.44 -3.12 7.39
C GLN A 161 7.00 -3.46 7.81
N PHE A 162 6.85 -4.06 8.99
CA PHE A 162 5.54 -4.34 9.58
C PHE A 162 5.19 -3.33 10.68
N GLN A 163 3.93 -2.90 10.75
CA GLN A 163 3.45 -1.88 11.69
C GLN A 163 2.08 -2.27 12.28
N PHE A 164 1.90 -1.98 13.58
CA PHE A 164 0.58 -2.03 14.21
C PHE A 164 0.01 -0.63 14.40
N SER A 165 -1.24 -0.48 13.99
CA SER A 165 -2.08 0.69 14.19
C SER A 165 -2.73 0.63 15.59
N ILE A 166 -1.94 0.89 16.63
CA ILE A 166 -2.40 0.78 18.04
C ILE A 166 -3.21 2.01 18.47
N HIS A 167 -2.74 3.21 18.11
CA HIS A 167 -3.37 4.52 18.29
C HIS A 167 -3.64 5.01 19.73
N THR A 168 -3.79 4.12 20.71
CA THR A 168 -3.87 4.46 22.14
C THR A 168 -3.43 3.25 22.98
N THR A 169 -2.89 3.50 24.17
CA THR A 169 -2.56 2.46 25.16
C THR A 169 -3.69 2.20 26.15
N ASP A 170 -4.76 2.99 26.11
CA ASP A 170 -5.94 2.84 26.97
C ASP A 170 -6.97 1.94 26.28
N GLU A 171 -7.26 0.77 26.88
CA GLU A 171 -8.20 -0.21 26.34
C GLU A 171 -9.64 0.32 26.22
N THR A 172 -10.02 1.29 27.04
CA THR A 172 -11.37 1.89 26.99
C THR A 172 -11.52 2.89 25.85
N LEU A 173 -10.41 3.48 25.40
CA LEU A 173 -10.37 4.44 24.30
C LEU A 173 -10.01 3.80 22.95
N ARG A 174 -9.56 2.54 22.95
CA ARG A 174 -9.09 1.81 21.77
C ARG A 174 -10.25 1.26 20.94
#